data_AF-B7QNG7-F1
#
_entry.id   AF-B7QNG7-F1
#
_cell.length_a   1.000
_cell.length_b   1.000
_cell.length_c   1.000
_cell.angle_alpha   90.00
_cell.angle_beta   90.00
_cell.angle_gamma   90.00
#
_symmetry.space_group_name_H-M   'P 1'
#
loop_
_entity.id
_entity.type
_entity.pdbx_description
1 polymer ?
#
loop_
_entity_poly.entity_id
_entity_poly.type
_entity_poly.pdbx_seq_one_letter_code
_entity_poly.pdbx_strand_id
1 'polypeptide(L)'
;MVNAVRREDEGTYRCQAINPANLDSREVAVKIVVIPKITEFRNATVSVGQEVTLECRAHGKPTPDMKIRQDGTTRFPLDQRYVLL
;
A
#
# COMPACT_ATOMS: atom_id res chain seq x y z
N MET A 1 -22.97 -0.96 -13.53
CA MET A 1 -21.96 -2.05 -13.41
C MET A 1 -20.61 -1.37 -13.30
N VAL A 2 -19.83 -1.67 -12.26
CA VAL A 2 -18.46 -1.18 -12.14
C VAL A 2 -17.58 -2.12 -12.96
N ASN A 3 -17.08 -1.64 -14.10
CA ASN A 3 -16.15 -2.37 -14.95
C ASN A 3 -14.80 -1.64 -14.93
N ALA A 4 -13.72 -2.39 -14.70
CA ALA A 4 -12.38 -1.87 -14.41
C ALA A 4 -12.34 -0.99 -13.15
N VAL A 5 -12.31 -1.65 -11.98
CA VAL A 5 -12.32 -1.03 -10.64
C VAL A 5 -11.19 -0.02 -10.47
N ARG A 6 -11.53 1.19 -10.00
CA ARG A 6 -10.62 2.31 -9.70
C ARG A 6 -10.83 2.80 -8.28
N ARG A 7 -9.86 3.55 -7.72
CA ARG A 7 -9.88 3.99 -6.32
C ARG A 7 -11.15 4.76 -5.94
N GLU A 8 -11.69 5.53 -6.88
CA GLU A 8 -12.92 6.30 -6.75
C GLU A 8 -14.19 5.44 -6.60
N ASP A 9 -14.14 4.15 -6.95
CA ASP A 9 -15.27 3.22 -6.80
C ASP A 9 -15.45 2.73 -5.35
N GLU A 10 -14.56 3.08 -4.42
CA GLU A 10 -14.72 2.75 -3.00
C GLU A 10 -15.87 3.52 -2.38
N GLY A 11 -16.80 2.81 -1.73
CA GLY A 11 -17.95 3.45 -1.09
C GLY A 11 -19.00 2.45 -0.65
N THR A 12 -20.13 2.97 -0.18
CA THR A 12 -21.31 2.17 0.17
C THR A 12 -22.25 2.11 -1.03
N TYR A 13 -22.53 0.90 -1.49
CA TYR A 13 -23.46 0.64 -2.58
C TYR A 13 -24.78 0.15 -2.01
N ARG A 14 -25.88 0.63 -2.56
CA ARG A 14 -27.23 0.24 -2.16
C ARG A 14 -27.94 -0.46 -3.31
N CYS A 15 -28.42 -1.67 -3.05
CA CYS A 15 -29.35 -2.36 -3.93
C CYS A 15 -30.77 -2.14 -3.40
N GLN A 16 -31.71 -1.84 -4.29
CA GLN A 16 -33.13 -1.67 -3.95
C GLN A 16 -33.98 -2.58 -4.84
N ALA A 17 -34.87 -3.35 -4.22
CA ALA A 17 -35.87 -4.16 -4.90
C ALA A 17 -37.26 -3.57 -4.62
N ILE A 18 -38.00 -3.26 -5.68
CA ILE A 18 -39.28 -2.57 -5.58
C ILE A 18 -40.33 -3.42 -6.29
N ASN A 19 -41.44 -3.68 -5.60
CA ASN A 19 -42.66 -4.22 -6.19
C ASN A 19 -43.85 -3.29 -5.83
N PRO A 20 -45.07 -3.52 -6.35
CA PRO A 20 -46.21 -2.64 -6.09
C PRO A 20 -46.62 -2.54 -4.61
N ALA A 21 -46.23 -3.50 -3.77
CA ALA A 21 -46.62 -3.57 -2.37
C ALA A 21 -45.52 -3.06 -1.41
N ASN A 22 -44.23 -3.18 -1.77
CA ASN A 22 -43.13 -2.82 -0.88
C ASN A 22 -41.84 -2.43 -1.62
N LEU A 23 -40.94 -1.83 -0.85
CA LEU A 23 -39.54 -1.61 -1.19
C LEU A 23 -38.69 -2.32 -0.15
N ASP A 24 -37.74 -3.12 -0.61
CA ASP A 24 -36.67 -3.68 0.20
C ASP A 24 -35.32 -3.12 -0.26
N SER A 25 -34.37 -2.97 0.66
CA SER A 25 -33.06 -2.42 0.33
C SER A 25 -31.94 -2.99 1.18
N ARG A 26 -30.76 -3.13 0.57
CA ARG A 26 -29.56 -3.62 1.25
C ARG A 26 -28.34 -2.80 0.85
N GLU A 27 -27.56 -2.45 1.85
CA GLU A 27 -26.30 -1.73 1.68
C GLU A 27 -25.10 -2.67 1.81
N VAL A 28 -24.05 -2.40 1.03
CA VAL A 28 -22.77 -3.13 1.04
C VAL A 28 -21.64 -2.12 0.97
N ALA A 29 -20.69 -2.23 1.89
CA ALA A 29 -19.46 -1.46 1.85
C ALA A 29 -18.45 -2.14 0.90
N VAL A 30 -18.07 -1.44 -0.17
CA VAL A 30 -17.01 -1.86 -1.08
C VAL A 30 -15.71 -1.21 -0.63
N LYS A 31 -14.64 -2.01 -0.51
CA LYS A 31 -13.28 -1.55 -0.21
C LYS A 31 -12.34 -1.92 -1.33
N ILE A 32 -11.44 -1.01 -1.66
CA ILE A 32 -10.47 -1.21 -2.73
C ILE A 32 -9.09 -1.45 -2.14
N VAL A 33 -8.53 -2.59 -2.49
CA VAL A 33 -7.18 -3.00 -2.15
C VAL A 33 -6.26 -2.64 -3.30
N VAL A 34 -5.15 -1.99 -2.98
CA VAL A 34 -4.11 -1.69 -3.96
C VAL A 34 -2.85 -2.42 -3.53
N ILE A 35 -2.39 -3.33 -4.40
CA ILE A 35 -1.18 -4.11 -4.13
C ILE A 35 0.02 -3.17 -3.90
N PRO A 36 0.89 -3.48 -2.93
CA PRO A 36 2.11 -2.71 -2.71
C PRO A 36 2.96 -2.62 -3.97
N LYS A 37 3.43 -1.43 -4.31
CA LYS A 37 4.39 -1.18 -5.39
C LYS A 37 5.48 -0.25 -4.89
N ILE A 38 6.73 -0.69 -5.01
CA ILE A 38 7.91 0.15 -4.75
C ILE A 38 7.96 1.21 -5.86
N THR A 39 7.93 2.47 -5.47
CA THR A 39 8.05 3.62 -6.38
C THR A 39 9.44 4.20 -6.39
N GLU A 40 10.20 4.03 -5.31
CA GLU A 40 11.55 4.56 -5.21
C GLU A 40 12.42 3.66 -4.34
N PHE A 41 13.61 3.33 -4.85
CA PHE A 41 14.68 2.72 -4.07
C PHE A 41 16.00 3.24 -4.62
N ARG A 42 16.71 4.07 -3.83
CA ARG A 42 17.90 4.77 -4.30
C ARG A 42 19.17 4.03 -3.90
N ASN A 43 20.08 3.88 -4.86
CA ASN A 43 21.44 3.46 -4.56
C ASN A 43 22.14 4.54 -3.75
N ALA A 44 22.95 4.12 -2.78
CA ALA A 44 23.79 5.00 -1.99
C ALA A 44 25.24 4.49 -2.03
N THR A 45 26.19 5.42 -2.09
CA THR A 45 27.63 5.13 -2.00
C THR A 45 28.18 5.95 -0.86
N VAL A 46 28.94 5.31 0.02
CA VAL A 46 29.44 5.91 1.25
C VAL A 46 30.85 5.40 1.52
N SER A 47 31.72 6.27 2.03
CA SER A 47 33.05 5.85 2.48
C SER A 47 32.94 4.97 3.71
N VAL A 48 33.91 4.07 3.89
CA VAL A 48 33.98 3.19 5.06
C VAL A 48 33.90 4.02 6.35
N GLY A 49 33.02 3.60 7.27
CA GLY A 49 32.85 4.26 8.57
C GLY A 49 32.01 5.54 8.56
N GLN A 50 31.44 5.95 7.41
CA GLN A 50 30.51 7.07 7.32
C GLN A 50 29.05 6.60 7.37
N GLU A 51 28.15 7.49 7.79
CA GLU A 51 26.70 7.22 7.85
C GLU A 51 26.05 7.26 6.47
N VAL A 52 25.08 6.37 6.25
CA VAL A 52 24.21 6.33 5.08
C VAL A 52 22.77 6.07 5.49
N THR A 53 21.83 6.71 4.79
CA THR A 53 20.40 6.43 4.90
C THR A 53 19.94 5.71 3.63
N LEU A 54 19.26 4.57 3.79
CA LEU A 54 18.64 3.86 2.67
C LEU A 54 17.17 4.28 2.58
N GLU A 55 16.81 4.93 1.48
CA GLU A 55 15.44 5.37 1.23
C GLU A 55 14.70 4.37 0.33
N CYS A 56 13.55 3.90 0.83
CA CYS A 56 12.60 3.10 0.08
C CYS A 56 11.22 3.75 0.20
N ARG A 57 10.54 3.98 -0.93
CA ARG A 57 9.15 4.43 -0.96
C ARG A 57 8.30 3.42 -1.69
N ALA A 58 7.16 3.09 -1.10
CA ALA A 58 6.17 2.23 -1.70
C ALA A 58 4.76 2.77 -1.45
N HIS A 59 3.84 2.49 -2.37
CA HIS A 59 2.43 2.78 -2.18
C HIS A 59 1.62 1.50 -2.23
N GLY A 60 0.55 1.46 -1.44
CA GLY A 60 -0.40 0.35 -1.37
C GLY A 60 -1.60 0.79 -0.53
N LYS A 61 -2.67 0.00 -0.58
CA LYS A 61 -3.81 0.15 0.33
C LYS A 61 -4.24 -1.26 0.79
N PRO A 62 -4.18 -1.56 2.10
CA PRO A 62 -3.66 -0.72 3.18
C PRO A 62 -2.16 -0.38 3.02
N THR A 63 -1.67 0.58 3.81
CA THR A 63 -0.25 1.00 3.79
C THR A 63 0.65 -0.23 3.97
N PRO A 64 1.65 -0.45 3.08
CA PRO A 64 2.49 -1.64 3.14
C PRO A 64 3.41 -1.66 4.37
N ASP A 65 3.64 -2.85 4.94
CA ASP A 65 4.78 -3.09 5.84
C ASP A 65 6.05 -3.18 4.98
N MET A 66 7.06 -2.39 5.33
CA MET A 66 8.23 -2.16 4.50
C MET A 66 9.51 -2.52 5.25
N LYS A 67 10.40 -3.29 4.60
CA LYS A 67 11.67 -3.76 5.16
C LYS A 67 12.74 -3.73 4.08
N ILE A 68 13.93 -3.27 4.44
CA ILE A 68 15.11 -3.36 3.57
C ILE A 68 15.95 -4.55 4.03
N ARG A 69 16.32 -5.41 3.09
CA ARG A 69 17.06 -6.65 3.36
C ARG A 69 18.39 -6.62 2.63
N GLN A 70 19.41 -7.18 3.27
CA GLN A 70 20.69 -7.50 2.67
C GLN A 70 20.85 -9.01 2.68
N ASP A 71 21.08 -9.61 1.51
CA ASP A 71 21.29 -11.06 1.34
C ASP A 71 20.19 -11.91 2.00
N GLY A 72 18.94 -11.45 1.90
CA GLY A 72 17.78 -12.13 2.50
C GLY A 72 17.62 -11.91 4.00
N THR A 73 18.49 -11.16 4.68
CA THR A 73 18.35 -10.84 6.11
C THR A 73 17.86 -9.41 6.30
N THR A 74 16.91 -9.19 7.20
CA THR A 74 16.46 -7.83 7.57
C THR A 74 17.54 -7.17 8.41
N ARG A 75 18.46 -6.47 7.75
CA ARG A 75 19.58 -5.77 8.38
C ARG A 75 19.34 -4.27 8.52
N PHE A 76 18.43 -3.72 7.71
CA PHE A 76 18.18 -2.29 7.62
C PHE A 76 16.68 -1.99 7.89
N PRO A 77 16.29 -1.72 9.14
CA PRO A 77 15.06 -1.00 9.45
C PRO A 77 14.81 0.25 8.57
N LEU A 78 13.56 0.68 8.45
CA LEU A 78 13.29 1.96 7.79
C LEU A 78 13.67 3.14 8.69
N ASP A 79 13.89 4.30 8.06
CA ASP A 79 14.08 5.60 8.70
C ASP A 79 15.22 5.66 9.74
N GLN A 80 16.22 4.79 9.58
CA GLN A 80 17.44 4.77 10.39
C GLN A 80 18.67 5.06 9.53
N ARG A 81 19.71 5.56 10.20
CA ARG A 81 21.04 5.75 9.63
C ARG A 81 21.91 4.56 9.96
N TYR A 82 22.75 4.17 9.01
CA TYR A 82 23.63 3.02 9.10
C TYR A 82 25.07 3.42 8.85
N VAL A 83 25.99 2.82 9.59
CA VAL A 83 27.43 2.89 9.28
C VAL A 83 27.82 1.56 8.64
N LEU A 84 28.31 1.63 7.41
CA LEU A 84 28.82 0.45 6.71
C LEU A 84 30.33 0.36 6.95
N LEU A 85 30.75 -0.81 7.46
CA LEU A 85 32.13 -1.17 7.72
C LEU A 85 32.65 -2.08 6.61
#